data_AF-A0A7H1J663-F1
#
_entry.id   AF-A0A7H1J663-F1
#
_cell.length_a   1.000
_cell.length_b   1.000
_cell.length_c   1.000
_cell.angle_alpha   90.00
_cell.angle_beta   90.00
_cell.angle_gamma   90.00
#
_symmetry.space_group_name_H-M   'P 1'
#
loop_
_entity.id
_entity.type
_entity.pdbx_description
1 polymer ?
#
loop_
_entity_poly.entity_id
_entity_poly.type
_entity_poly.pdbx_seq_one_letter_code
_entity_poly.pdbx_strand_id
1 'polypeptide(L)'
;MTTKLIRNSTAEFLIFTGKSGELSIEARYEEDTIWLSQKLIAELFDVDVRTVSEHLKNIYSLRELDQDATIRKFRIVQVEGSREVNRNIDFYNLDAIISVGYRVNSVRATQFRQWATQVLREFSIKGYVIDKERMENGSFLGEDYFERLLEEIREIRRSERRFYQKITDIYATSVDYNKNAPTTQSFFATVQNKLHFAIHGQTAAELIKARADSSKPNMGLTHWAKGPEGKVLKTDVDVAKNYLSQDELQSLGLIFNAYLDLAESRARRNIPMTMEDWSKRLDMLLEFDDRDILTNAGSICAKIAKDFAESEFEKYRVVQDRLFESDFDKMIKKVESEGSVDK
;
A
#
# COMPACT_ATOMS: atom_id res chain seq x y z
N MET A 1 -13.41 29.05 -22.56
CA MET A 1 -13.26 27.65 -22.12
C MET A 1 -11.88 27.52 -21.49
N THR A 2 -11.82 27.32 -20.18
CA THR A 2 -10.56 27.21 -19.44
C THR A 2 -9.99 25.81 -19.68
N THR A 3 -8.92 25.73 -20.47
CA THR A 3 -8.16 24.49 -20.70
C THR A 3 -7.57 24.03 -19.35
N LYS A 4 -8.11 22.94 -18.80
CA LYS A 4 -7.59 22.33 -17.56
C LYS A 4 -6.20 21.76 -17.86
N LEU A 5 -5.16 22.45 -17.40
CA LEU A 5 -3.78 21.95 -17.41
C LEU A 5 -3.68 20.77 -16.44
N ILE A 6 -3.41 19.58 -16.98
CA ILE A 6 -3.25 18.35 -16.22
C ILE A 6 -1.84 18.34 -15.60
N ARG A 7 -1.75 18.22 -14.27
CA ARG A 7 -0.50 18.22 -13.51
C ARG A 7 -0.25 16.81 -12.93
N ASN A 8 0.89 16.23 -13.28
CA ASN A 8 1.42 14.92 -12.86
C ASN A 8 2.88 15.16 -12.45
N SER A 9 3.49 14.38 -11.56
CA SER A 9 4.86 14.59 -11.07
C SER A 9 5.93 14.57 -12.19
N THR A 10 5.75 13.77 -13.25
CA THR A 10 6.57 13.91 -14.47
C THR A 10 6.21 15.19 -15.21
N ALA A 11 4.91 15.53 -15.31
CA ALA A 11 4.49 16.82 -15.87
C ALA A 11 4.96 18.03 -15.05
N GLU A 12 5.26 17.90 -13.75
CA GLU A 12 5.91 18.92 -12.97
C GLU A 12 7.37 19.07 -13.36
N PHE A 13 8.10 17.99 -13.69
CA PHE A 13 9.37 18.14 -14.37
C PHE A 13 9.19 18.85 -15.74
N LEU A 14 8.17 18.47 -16.53
CA LEU A 14 7.82 19.16 -17.80
C LEU A 14 7.51 20.66 -17.57
N ILE A 15 6.85 21.02 -16.46
CA ILE A 15 6.49 22.40 -16.08
C ILE A 15 7.68 23.14 -15.42
N PHE A 16 8.54 22.44 -14.68
CA PHE A 16 9.73 22.98 -14.00
C PHE A 16 10.74 23.47 -15.03
N THR A 17 10.88 22.78 -16.17
CA THR A 17 11.64 23.31 -17.32
C THR A 17 11.05 24.62 -17.85
N GLY A 18 9.73 24.83 -17.76
CA GLY A 18 9.04 26.07 -18.15
C GLY A 18 9.19 27.23 -17.16
N LYS A 19 9.30 26.96 -15.84
CA LYS A 19 9.54 28.01 -14.83
C LYS A 19 10.95 28.62 -14.93
N SER A 20 11.90 27.92 -15.53
CA SER A 20 13.28 28.41 -15.69
C SER A 20 13.52 29.17 -17.02
N GLY A 21 12.50 29.32 -17.88
CA GLY A 21 12.59 30.08 -19.14
C GLY A 21 11.50 29.73 -20.17
N GLU A 22 10.43 30.54 -20.19
CA GLU A 22 9.47 30.84 -21.27
C GLU A 22 8.75 29.73 -22.10
N LEU A 23 8.89 28.43 -21.85
CA LEU A 23 8.17 27.40 -22.66
C LEU A 23 7.45 26.36 -21.78
N SER A 24 6.11 26.43 -21.73
CA SER A 24 5.26 25.38 -21.14
C SER A 24 4.89 24.34 -22.19
N ILE A 25 5.30 23.09 -22.01
CA ILE A 25 4.96 21.98 -22.91
C ILE A 25 3.58 21.43 -22.53
N GLU A 26 2.61 21.54 -23.42
CA GLU A 26 1.30 20.93 -23.25
C GLU A 26 1.38 19.42 -23.53
N ALA A 27 1.19 18.62 -22.49
CA ALA A 27 1.20 17.17 -22.57
C ALA A 27 -0.23 16.61 -22.59
N ARG A 28 -0.46 15.55 -23.37
CA ARG A 28 -1.73 14.81 -23.34
C ARG A 28 -1.69 13.82 -22.18
N TYR A 29 -2.79 13.68 -21.45
CA TYR A 29 -2.97 12.66 -20.43
C TYR A 29 -4.17 11.79 -20.79
N GLU A 30 -3.96 10.49 -20.93
CA GLU A 30 -4.97 9.52 -21.32
C GLU A 30 -4.54 8.12 -20.83
N GLU A 31 -5.49 7.31 -20.33
CA GLU A 31 -5.21 5.97 -19.77
C GLU A 31 -4.11 6.00 -18.69
N ASP A 32 -4.28 6.92 -17.74
CA ASP A 32 -3.42 7.13 -16.59
C ASP A 32 -1.94 7.46 -16.86
N THR A 33 -1.58 7.72 -18.12
CA THR A 33 -0.21 8.04 -18.54
C THR A 33 -0.12 9.32 -19.37
N ILE A 34 1.09 9.85 -19.46
CA ILE A 34 1.40 11.04 -20.25
C ILE A 34 1.84 10.60 -21.65
N TRP A 35 1.32 11.30 -22.65
CA TRP A 35 1.62 11.09 -24.06
C TRP A 35 2.24 12.35 -24.67
N LEU A 36 3.41 12.19 -25.32
CA LEU A 36 4.06 13.25 -26.09
C LEU A 36 4.40 12.79 -27.51
N SER A 37 4.30 13.70 -28.47
CA SER A 37 4.84 13.46 -29.82
C SER A 37 6.37 13.58 -29.81
N GLN A 38 7.06 13.02 -30.81
CA GLN A 38 8.53 13.16 -30.94
C GLN A 38 8.98 14.62 -30.92
N LYS A 39 8.17 15.53 -31.50
CA LYS A 39 8.45 16.96 -31.50
C LYS A 39 8.42 17.56 -30.10
N LEU A 40 7.44 17.17 -29.28
CA LEU A 40 7.34 17.65 -27.90
C LEU A 40 8.42 17.02 -27.00
N ILE A 41 8.83 15.78 -27.26
CA ILE A 41 9.97 15.14 -26.57
C ILE A 41 11.28 15.87 -26.91
N ALA A 42 11.47 16.22 -28.19
CA ALA A 42 12.61 16.99 -28.66
C ALA A 42 12.67 18.37 -27.99
N GLU A 43 11.54 19.06 -27.91
CA GLU A 43 11.42 20.34 -27.20
C GLU A 43 11.68 20.19 -25.70
N LEU A 44 11.12 19.16 -25.06
CA LEU A 44 11.32 18.86 -23.64
C LEU A 44 12.80 18.71 -23.29
N PHE A 45 13.53 17.94 -24.09
CA PHE A 45 14.93 17.69 -23.82
C PHE A 45 15.87 18.65 -24.55
N ASP A 46 15.36 19.66 -25.26
CA ASP A 46 16.18 20.62 -26.02
C ASP A 46 17.18 19.91 -26.96
N VAL A 47 16.65 19.01 -27.80
CA VAL A 47 17.40 18.25 -28.80
C VAL A 47 16.67 18.23 -30.14
N ASP A 48 17.34 17.81 -31.21
CA ASP A 48 16.71 17.63 -32.51
C ASP A 48 15.77 16.41 -32.52
N VAL A 49 14.67 16.50 -33.28
CA VAL A 49 13.70 15.41 -33.45
C VAL A 49 14.36 14.13 -33.98
N ARG A 50 15.40 14.25 -34.83
CA ARG A 50 16.16 13.11 -35.35
C ARG A 50 16.84 12.33 -34.24
N THR A 51 17.36 13.02 -33.22
CA THR A 51 17.99 12.38 -32.06
C THR A 51 16.97 11.56 -31.26
N VAL A 52 15.76 12.09 -31.07
CA VAL A 52 14.65 11.36 -30.45
C VAL A 52 14.29 10.12 -31.26
N SER A 53 14.15 10.25 -32.58
CA SER A 53 13.85 9.13 -33.48
C SER A 53 14.92 8.04 -33.45
N GLU A 54 16.19 8.42 -33.40
CA GLU A 54 17.30 7.47 -33.27
C GLU A 54 17.22 6.68 -31.97
N HIS A 55 17.03 7.36 -30.83
CA HIS A 55 16.94 6.69 -29.54
C HIS A 55 15.73 5.78 -29.43
N LEU A 56 14.55 6.20 -29.91
CA LEU A 56 13.35 5.36 -29.94
C LEU A 56 13.60 4.08 -30.76
N LYS A 57 14.21 4.21 -31.94
CA LYS A 57 14.58 3.06 -32.77
C LYS A 57 15.51 2.09 -32.03
N ASN A 58 16.49 2.62 -31.29
CA ASN A 58 17.43 1.81 -30.52
C ASN A 58 16.77 1.14 -29.30
N ILE A 59 15.86 1.83 -28.62
CA ILE A 59 15.09 1.28 -27.48
C ILE A 59 14.29 0.05 -27.93
N TYR A 60 13.59 0.15 -29.07
CA TYR A 60 12.81 -0.95 -29.62
C TYR A 60 13.68 -2.08 -30.19
N SER A 61 14.80 -1.76 -30.83
CA SER A 61 15.71 -2.79 -31.36
C SER A 61 16.36 -3.62 -30.26
N LEU A 62 16.63 -3.00 -29.10
CA LEU A 62 17.14 -3.67 -27.90
C LEU A 62 16.05 -4.40 -27.09
N ARG A 63 14.77 -4.29 -27.50
CA ARG A 63 13.62 -4.84 -26.78
C ARG A 63 13.52 -4.37 -25.33
N GLU A 64 13.99 -3.15 -25.05
CA GLU A 64 13.83 -2.53 -23.73
C GLU A 64 12.36 -2.17 -23.48
N LEU A 65 11.67 -1.70 -24.51
CA LEU A 65 10.24 -1.42 -24.51
C LEU A 65 9.56 -2.12 -25.69
N ASP A 66 8.30 -2.48 -25.51
CA ASP A 66 7.44 -2.94 -26.60
C ASP A 66 6.86 -1.74 -27.35
N GLN A 67 6.98 -1.75 -28.67
CA GLN A 67 6.52 -0.68 -29.54
C GLN A 67 5.00 -0.54 -29.51
N ASP A 68 4.27 -1.66 -29.50
CA ASP A 68 2.81 -1.65 -29.54
C ASP A 68 2.20 -1.19 -28.20
N ALA A 69 2.93 -1.35 -27.09
CA ALA A 69 2.52 -0.90 -25.76
C ALA A 69 2.84 0.58 -25.48
N THR A 70 3.80 1.16 -26.21
CA THR A 70 4.34 2.51 -25.92
C THR A 70 4.01 3.56 -26.97
N ILE A 71 3.44 3.17 -28.12
CA ILE A 71 3.05 4.08 -29.20
C ILE A 71 1.53 4.08 -29.39
N ARG A 72 0.96 5.28 -29.51
CA ARG A 72 -0.44 5.46 -29.89
C ARG A 72 -0.60 6.55 -30.94
N LYS A 73 -1.49 6.31 -31.92
CA LYS A 73 -1.82 7.29 -32.96
C LYS A 73 -2.96 8.18 -32.48
N PHE A 74 -2.70 9.49 -32.41
CA PHE A 74 -3.73 10.48 -32.15
C PHE A 74 -3.99 11.33 -33.40
N ARG A 75 -5.27 11.54 -33.67
CA ARG A 75 -5.71 12.44 -34.74
C ARG A 75 -5.57 13.88 -34.25
N ILE A 76 -4.80 14.68 -34.98
CA ILE A 76 -4.61 16.11 -34.70
C ILE A 76 -5.06 16.90 -35.93
N VAL A 77 -5.80 17.98 -35.67
CA VAL A 77 -6.13 19.01 -36.67
C VAL A 77 -5.03 20.05 -36.63
N GLN A 78 -4.36 20.26 -37.77
CA GLN A 78 -3.37 21.32 -37.92
C GLN A 78 -3.84 22.29 -38.99
N VAL A 79 -3.73 23.59 -38.71
CA VAL A 79 -4.01 24.66 -39.68
C VAL A 79 -2.74 24.91 -40.49
N GLU A 80 -2.78 24.67 -41.80
CA GLU A 80 -1.69 24.95 -42.73
C GLU A 80 -2.15 26.01 -43.74
N GLY A 81 -1.80 27.28 -43.52
CA GLY A 81 -2.31 28.38 -44.33
C GLY A 81 -3.82 28.58 -44.08
N SER A 82 -4.65 28.40 -45.12
CA SER A 82 -6.12 28.53 -45.03
C SER A 82 -6.87 27.20 -44.90
N ARG A 83 -6.17 26.07 -44.78
CA ARG A 83 -6.78 24.72 -44.75
C ARG A 83 -6.54 24.02 -43.41
N GLU A 84 -7.59 23.37 -42.89
CA GLU A 84 -7.49 22.43 -41.79
C GLU A 84 -7.16 21.03 -42.32
N VAL A 85 -6.04 20.46 -41.87
CA VAL A 85 -5.59 19.14 -42.28
C VAL A 85 -5.57 18.22 -41.06
N ASN A 86 -6.22 17.07 -41.19
CA ASN A 86 -6.19 16.01 -40.19
C ASN A 86 -5.00 15.08 -40.44
N ARG A 87 -4.16 14.87 -39.42
CA ARG A 87 -3.06 13.90 -39.48
C ARG A 87 -3.13 12.97 -38.26
N ASN A 88 -2.78 11.71 -38.47
CA ASN A 88 -2.49 10.79 -37.39
C ASN A 88 -1.02 10.93 -37.03
N ILE A 89 -0.72 11.35 -35.80
CA ILE A 89 0.63 11.53 -35.29
C ILE A 89 0.86 10.47 -34.21
N ASP A 90 2.03 9.85 -34.24
CA ASP A 90 2.47 8.92 -33.21
C ASP A 90 2.85 9.69 -31.93
N PHE A 91 2.27 9.26 -30.81
CA PHE A 91 2.62 9.71 -29.47
C PHE A 91 3.22 8.55 -28.70
N TYR A 92 4.09 8.91 -27.78
CA TYR A 92 4.89 8.02 -26.97
C TYR A 92 4.51 8.23 -25.51
N ASN A 93 4.31 7.12 -24.81
CA ASN A 93 3.91 7.12 -23.41
C ASN A 93 5.07 7.55 -22.48
N LEU A 94 4.78 7.62 -21.18
CA LEU A 94 5.75 8.02 -20.16
C LEU A 94 7.03 7.18 -20.17
N ASP A 95 6.95 5.86 -20.35
CA ASP A 95 8.13 4.99 -20.35
C ASP A 95 9.09 5.33 -21.49
N ALA A 96 8.56 5.52 -22.70
CA ALA A 96 9.35 5.93 -23.84
C ALA A 96 9.99 7.32 -23.62
N ILE A 97 9.25 8.28 -23.03
CA ILE A 97 9.77 9.61 -22.71
C ILE A 97 10.94 9.51 -21.72
N ILE A 98 10.80 8.72 -20.65
CA ILE A 98 11.83 8.48 -19.65
C ILE A 98 13.07 7.83 -20.30
N SER A 99 12.88 6.76 -21.07
CA SER A 99 13.97 6.05 -21.74
C SER A 99 14.74 6.93 -22.72
N VAL A 100 14.07 7.85 -23.42
CA VAL A 100 14.76 8.86 -24.25
C VAL A 100 15.53 9.84 -23.38
N GLY A 101 14.93 10.38 -22.31
CA GLY A 101 15.56 11.33 -21.39
C GLY A 101 16.87 10.84 -20.76
N TYR A 102 17.00 9.53 -20.53
CA TYR A 102 18.25 8.93 -20.07
C TYR A 102 19.36 8.85 -21.13
N ARG A 103 19.01 8.86 -22.42
CA ARG A 103 19.94 8.64 -23.54
C ARG A 103 20.37 9.92 -24.25
N VAL A 104 19.52 10.93 -24.25
CA VAL A 104 19.80 12.22 -24.90
C VAL A 104 20.81 13.04 -24.11
N ASN A 105 21.66 13.79 -24.82
CA ASN A 105 22.70 14.62 -24.22
C ASN A 105 22.37 16.11 -24.36
N SER A 106 21.78 16.68 -23.31
CA SER A 106 21.49 18.11 -23.22
C SER A 106 21.50 18.57 -21.76
N VAL A 107 21.44 19.88 -21.54
CA VAL A 107 21.31 20.47 -20.19
C VAL A 107 19.99 20.04 -19.55
N ARG A 108 18.87 20.10 -20.30
CA ARG A 108 17.55 19.66 -19.80
C ARG A 108 17.52 18.16 -19.47
N ALA A 109 18.17 17.33 -20.27
CA ALA A 109 18.30 15.90 -19.99
C ALA A 109 19.18 15.62 -18.77
N THR A 110 20.21 16.43 -18.55
CA THR A 110 21.05 16.35 -17.36
C THR A 110 20.24 16.70 -16.11
N GLN A 111 19.43 17.76 -16.15
CA GLN A 111 18.50 18.12 -15.08
C GLN A 111 17.47 17.02 -14.82
N PHE A 112 16.91 16.42 -15.87
CA PHE A 112 16.01 15.27 -15.78
C PHE A 112 16.66 14.10 -15.04
N ARG A 113 17.88 13.71 -15.42
CA ARG A 113 18.60 12.62 -14.77
C ARG A 113 18.95 12.94 -13.31
N GLN A 114 19.31 14.18 -13.00
CA GLN A 114 19.55 14.61 -11.61
C GLN A 114 18.29 14.47 -10.77
N TRP A 115 17.16 14.95 -11.28
CA TRP A 115 15.85 14.80 -10.62
C TRP A 115 15.48 13.33 -10.44
N ALA A 116 15.54 12.51 -11.49
CA ALA A 116 15.20 11.09 -11.43
C ALA A 116 16.12 10.32 -10.46
N THR A 117 17.41 10.67 -10.44
CA THR A 117 18.37 10.10 -9.47
C THR A 117 18.03 10.49 -8.04
N GLN A 118 17.55 11.71 -7.81
CA GLN A 118 17.09 12.15 -6.49
C GLN A 118 15.84 11.37 -6.05
N VAL A 119 14.87 11.16 -6.94
CA VAL A 119 13.67 10.35 -6.69
C VAL A 119 14.07 8.91 -6.32
N LEU A 120 14.94 8.28 -7.11
CA LEU A 120 15.43 6.93 -6.83
C LEU A 120 16.20 6.85 -5.52
N ARG A 121 17.02 7.85 -5.20
CA ARG A 121 17.74 7.94 -3.93
C ARG A 121 16.78 8.09 -2.75
N GLU A 122 15.78 8.94 -2.86
CA GLU A 122 14.77 9.14 -1.82
C GLU A 122 14.01 7.85 -1.56
N PHE A 123 13.57 7.16 -2.63
CA PHE A 123 12.96 5.84 -2.53
C PHE A 123 13.89 4.82 -1.86
N SER A 124 15.17 4.78 -2.25
CA SER A 124 16.14 3.82 -1.70
C SER A 124 16.42 4.04 -0.21
N ILE A 125 16.34 5.29 0.29
CA ILE A 125 16.61 5.62 1.69
C ILE A 125 15.34 5.50 2.55
N LYS A 126 14.21 6.01 2.08
CA LYS A 126 12.96 6.12 2.86
C LYS A 126 12.00 4.96 2.62
N GLY A 127 12.14 4.25 1.51
CA GLY A 127 11.20 3.22 1.05
C GLY A 127 9.96 3.77 0.34
N TYR A 128 9.85 5.09 0.16
CA TYR A 128 8.71 5.75 -0.48
C TYR A 128 9.09 7.09 -1.10
N VAL A 129 8.29 7.57 -2.06
CA VAL A 129 8.36 8.93 -2.63
C VAL A 129 6.96 9.51 -2.60
N ILE A 130 6.81 10.72 -2.05
CA ILE A 130 5.53 11.41 -1.95
C ILE A 130 5.65 12.80 -2.57
N ASP A 131 4.77 13.08 -3.52
CA ASP A 131 4.55 14.41 -4.06
C ASP A 131 3.56 15.16 -3.15
N LYS A 132 4.11 15.93 -2.19
CA LYS A 132 3.32 16.61 -1.15
C LYS A 132 2.43 17.71 -1.72
N GLU A 133 2.95 18.52 -2.65
CA GLU A 133 2.18 19.61 -3.25
C GLU A 133 0.97 19.06 -4.00
N ARG A 134 1.11 17.93 -4.70
CA ARG A 134 -0.03 17.27 -5.34
C ARG A 134 -1.03 16.71 -4.32
N MET A 135 -0.57 16.11 -3.22
CA MET A 135 -1.47 15.56 -2.19
C MET A 135 -2.24 16.64 -1.45
N GLU A 136 -1.61 17.78 -1.14
CA GLU A 136 -2.27 18.91 -0.45
C GLU A 136 -3.34 19.59 -1.32
N ASN A 137 -3.14 19.61 -2.64
CA ASN A 137 -4.03 20.31 -3.58
C ASN A 137 -5.16 19.43 -4.18
N GLY A 138 -5.30 18.17 -3.74
CA GLY A 138 -6.44 17.29 -4.05
C GLY A 138 -6.35 16.48 -5.37
N SER A 139 -7.45 15.83 -5.74
CA SER A 139 -7.52 14.90 -6.87
C SER A 139 -7.47 15.60 -8.24
N PHE A 140 -6.29 15.66 -8.86
CA PHE A 140 -6.14 16.21 -10.22
C PHE A 140 -6.62 15.26 -11.33
N LEU A 141 -6.79 13.97 -11.02
CA LEU A 141 -7.07 12.89 -11.98
C LEU A 141 -8.27 12.01 -11.58
N GLY A 142 -9.13 12.51 -10.68
CA GLY A 142 -10.36 11.82 -10.27
C GLY A 142 -10.19 10.69 -9.25
N GLU A 143 -8.96 10.21 -9.02
CA GLU A 143 -8.64 9.28 -7.92
C GLU A 143 -8.07 10.02 -6.70
N ASP A 144 -8.59 9.67 -5.51
CA ASP A 144 -8.08 10.14 -4.23
C ASP A 144 -6.88 9.27 -3.80
N TYR A 145 -5.72 9.56 -4.39
CA TYR A 145 -4.45 8.91 -4.02
C TYR A 145 -4.06 9.15 -2.56
N PHE A 146 -4.60 10.18 -1.92
CA PHE A 146 -4.35 10.44 -0.51
C PHE A 146 -5.08 9.41 0.36
N GLU A 147 -6.36 9.17 0.12
CA GLU A 147 -7.11 8.10 0.81
C GLU A 147 -6.51 6.71 0.54
N ARG A 148 -6.11 6.43 -0.71
CA ARG A 148 -5.43 5.17 -1.04
C ARG A 148 -4.10 5.02 -0.30
N LEU A 149 -3.28 6.07 -0.24
CA LEU A 149 -2.03 6.04 0.53
C LEU A 149 -2.30 5.87 2.04
N LEU A 150 -3.33 6.52 2.58
CA LEU A 150 -3.74 6.30 3.98
C LEU A 150 -4.14 4.85 4.23
N GLU A 151 -4.86 4.23 3.29
CA GLU A 151 -5.21 2.82 3.35
C GLU A 151 -3.97 1.92 3.30
N GLU A 152 -3.03 2.16 2.37
CA GLU A 152 -1.77 1.43 2.29
C GLU A 152 -0.93 1.59 3.58
N ILE A 153 -0.84 2.80 4.13
CA ILE A 153 -0.18 3.04 5.43
C ILE A 153 -0.88 2.27 6.55
N ARG A 154 -2.22 2.24 6.56
CA ARG A 154 -3.00 1.45 7.52
C ARG A 154 -2.73 -0.03 7.36
N GLU A 155 -2.64 -0.56 6.14
CA GLU A 155 -2.30 -1.96 5.87
C GLU A 155 -0.87 -2.31 6.30
N ILE A 156 0.11 -1.46 6.00
CA ILE A 156 1.49 -1.62 6.48
C ILE A 156 1.50 -1.67 8.02
N ARG A 157 0.75 -0.78 8.68
CA ARG A 157 0.56 -0.81 10.15
C ARG A 157 -0.17 -2.07 10.62
N ARG A 158 -1.12 -2.63 9.85
CA ARG A 158 -1.77 -3.92 10.14
C ARG A 158 -0.80 -5.09 10.03
N SER A 159 0.20 -5.02 9.15
CA SER A 159 1.22 -6.08 8.98
C SER A 159 2.24 -6.12 10.13
N GLU A 160 2.41 -5.02 10.87
CA GLU A 160 3.24 -5.02 12.05
C GLU A 160 2.60 -5.85 13.17
N ARG A 161 3.24 -6.97 13.50
CA ARG A 161 3.11 -7.78 14.73
C ARG A 161 3.24 -6.96 16.05
N ARG A 162 3.26 -5.63 15.96
CA ARG A 162 3.50 -4.63 17.01
C ARG A 162 2.26 -3.88 17.47
N PHE A 163 1.05 -4.19 16.99
CA PHE A 163 -0.16 -3.45 17.40
C PHE A 163 -0.33 -3.40 18.93
N TYR A 164 -0.39 -4.57 19.57
CA TYR A 164 -0.46 -4.66 21.03
C TYR A 164 0.84 -4.16 21.68
N GLN A 165 1.99 -4.42 21.04
CA GLN A 165 3.28 -3.97 21.54
C GLN A 165 3.36 -2.44 21.64
N LYS A 166 2.84 -1.70 20.66
CA LYS A 166 2.82 -0.23 20.68
C LYS A 166 1.92 0.33 21.78
N ILE A 167 0.77 -0.30 22.04
CA ILE A 167 -0.07 0.08 23.19
C ILE A 167 0.70 -0.16 24.49
N THR A 168 1.39 -1.29 24.61
CA THR A 168 2.22 -1.58 25.79
C THR A 168 3.45 -0.70 25.89
N ASP A 169 4.03 -0.25 24.77
CA ASP A 169 5.16 0.68 24.73
C ASP A 169 4.73 2.06 25.23
N ILE A 170 3.56 2.55 24.81
CA ILE A 170 2.96 3.79 25.34
C ILE A 170 2.70 3.65 26.82
N TYR A 171 2.10 2.54 27.27
CA TYR A 171 1.89 2.28 28.69
C TYR A 171 3.22 2.27 29.47
N ALA A 172 4.30 1.74 28.88
CA ALA A 172 5.63 1.75 29.49
C ALA A 172 6.27 3.16 29.60
N THR A 173 5.74 4.17 28.90
CA THR A 173 6.15 5.58 29.08
C THR A 173 5.57 6.24 30.33
N SER A 174 4.75 5.53 31.11
CA SER A 174 4.17 6.06 32.35
C SER A 174 5.24 6.52 33.32
N VAL A 175 5.00 7.63 34.02
CA VAL A 175 5.95 8.19 34.99
C VAL A 175 6.20 7.23 36.16
N ASP A 176 5.20 6.42 36.50
CA ASP A 176 5.22 5.41 37.56
C ASP A 176 5.37 3.98 37.04
N TYR A 177 5.81 3.79 35.77
CA TYR A 177 5.85 2.46 35.15
C TYR A 177 6.64 1.45 35.97
N ASN A 178 5.99 0.32 36.28
CA ASN A 178 6.61 -0.82 36.92
C ASN A 178 6.11 -2.13 36.29
N LYS A 179 7.02 -2.85 35.63
CA LYS A 179 6.73 -4.13 34.99
C LYS A 179 6.20 -5.22 35.94
N ASN A 180 6.56 -5.13 37.22
CA ASN A 180 6.16 -6.11 38.24
C ASN A 180 4.88 -5.69 38.98
N ALA A 181 4.34 -4.49 38.70
CA ALA A 181 3.13 -4.04 39.37
C ALA A 181 1.91 -4.87 38.92
N PRO A 182 0.97 -5.19 39.84
CA PRO A 182 -0.27 -5.87 39.51
C PRO A 182 -1.09 -5.13 38.44
N THR A 183 -1.03 -3.79 38.42
CA THR A 183 -1.67 -2.93 37.42
C THR A 183 -1.17 -3.23 36.01
N THR A 184 0.15 -3.33 35.82
CA THR A 184 0.77 -3.67 34.52
C THR A 184 0.42 -5.08 34.06
N GLN A 185 0.47 -6.05 34.98
CA GLN A 185 0.10 -7.43 34.65
C GLN A 185 -1.37 -7.52 34.22
N SER A 186 -2.26 -6.85 34.95
CA SER A 186 -3.68 -6.77 34.62
C SER A 186 -3.91 -6.08 33.28
N PHE A 187 -3.26 -4.94 33.03
CA PHE A 187 -3.38 -4.19 31.78
C PHE A 187 -2.92 -5.05 30.58
N PHE A 188 -1.74 -5.66 30.64
CA PHE A 188 -1.23 -6.51 29.55
C PHE A 188 -2.08 -7.77 29.34
N ALA A 189 -2.66 -8.34 30.40
CA ALA A 189 -3.54 -9.49 30.30
C ALA A 189 -4.91 -9.15 29.70
N THR A 190 -5.40 -7.92 29.88
CA THR A 190 -6.77 -7.54 29.53
C THR A 190 -6.88 -6.68 28.26
N VAL A 191 -5.85 -5.92 27.89
CA VAL A 191 -5.89 -4.97 26.78
C VAL A 191 -6.30 -5.60 25.46
N GLN A 192 -5.81 -6.81 25.16
CA GLN A 192 -6.21 -7.55 23.97
C GLN A 192 -7.69 -7.93 24.03
N ASN A 193 -8.16 -8.46 25.15
CA ASN A 193 -9.55 -8.88 25.29
C ASN A 193 -10.52 -7.70 25.25
N LYS A 194 -10.16 -6.54 25.82
CA LYS A 194 -10.95 -5.30 25.72
C LYS A 194 -11.12 -4.87 24.27
N LEU A 195 -10.05 -4.86 23.49
CA LEU A 195 -10.10 -4.44 22.08
C LEU A 195 -10.85 -5.44 21.20
N HIS A 196 -10.69 -6.74 21.43
CA HIS A 196 -11.50 -7.75 20.73
C HIS A 196 -12.99 -7.59 21.08
N PHE A 197 -13.32 -7.44 22.37
CA PHE A 197 -14.71 -7.31 22.81
C PHE A 197 -15.39 -6.06 22.25
N ALA A 198 -14.69 -4.93 22.21
CA ALA A 198 -15.22 -3.67 21.67
C ALA A 198 -15.54 -3.71 20.15
N ILE A 199 -15.08 -4.72 19.43
CA ILE A 199 -15.27 -4.84 17.97
C ILE A 199 -16.36 -5.85 17.64
N HIS A 200 -16.38 -6.99 18.32
CA HIS A 200 -17.25 -8.12 17.95
C HIS A 200 -17.90 -8.82 19.16
N GLY A 201 -17.78 -8.26 20.36
CA GLY A 201 -18.44 -8.75 21.57
C GLY A 201 -17.83 -10.03 22.15
N GLN A 202 -16.66 -10.45 21.69
CA GLN A 202 -15.98 -11.66 22.19
C GLN A 202 -14.56 -11.33 22.64
N THR A 203 -14.07 -12.04 23.65
CA THR A 203 -12.63 -12.07 23.98
C THR A 203 -11.85 -12.80 22.88
N ALA A 204 -10.51 -12.67 22.88
CA ALA A 204 -9.66 -13.36 21.92
C ALA A 204 -9.85 -14.90 21.95
N ALA A 205 -10.02 -15.46 23.15
CA ALA A 205 -10.23 -16.90 23.34
C ALA A 205 -11.60 -17.36 22.85
N GLU A 206 -12.66 -16.57 23.11
CA GLU A 206 -14.01 -16.84 22.62
C GLU A 206 -14.09 -16.78 21.10
N LEU A 207 -13.44 -15.80 20.49
CA LEU A 207 -13.35 -15.65 19.04
C LEU A 207 -12.73 -16.88 18.37
N ILE A 208 -11.58 -17.32 18.87
CA ILE A 208 -10.89 -18.52 18.37
C ILE A 208 -11.82 -19.73 18.49
N LYS A 209 -12.47 -19.92 19.64
CA LYS A 209 -13.39 -21.04 19.85
C LYS A 209 -14.59 -21.01 18.90
N ALA A 210 -15.08 -19.81 18.58
CA ALA A 210 -16.25 -19.63 17.72
C ALA A 210 -15.91 -19.78 16.22
N ARG A 211 -14.70 -19.39 15.78
CA ARG A 211 -14.36 -19.27 14.36
C ARG A 211 -13.41 -20.33 13.83
N ALA A 212 -12.57 -20.95 14.67
CA ALA A 212 -11.68 -22.02 14.27
C ALA A 212 -12.49 -23.27 13.90
N ASP A 213 -12.49 -23.63 12.62
CA ASP A 213 -13.31 -24.71 12.09
C ASP A 213 -12.62 -25.39 10.90
N SER A 214 -12.20 -26.63 11.09
CA SER A 214 -11.50 -27.43 10.07
C SER A 214 -12.31 -27.73 8.81
N SER A 215 -13.64 -27.55 8.84
CA SER A 215 -14.50 -27.72 7.67
C SER A 215 -14.51 -26.50 6.74
N LYS A 216 -14.08 -25.33 7.23
CA LYS A 216 -14.04 -24.09 6.44
C LYS A 216 -12.73 -23.96 5.66
N PRO A 217 -12.74 -23.21 4.53
CA PRO A 217 -11.50 -22.82 3.86
C PRO A 217 -10.53 -22.17 4.84
N ASN A 218 -9.26 -22.57 4.82
CA ASN A 218 -8.22 -22.04 5.70
C ASN A 218 -8.58 -22.07 7.19
N MET A 219 -9.41 -23.01 7.64
CA MET A 219 -9.93 -23.10 9.00
C MET A 219 -10.76 -21.92 9.50
N GLY A 220 -11.25 -21.07 8.59
CA GLY A 220 -11.88 -19.80 8.93
C GLY A 220 -10.91 -18.66 9.21
N LEU A 221 -9.61 -18.85 8.96
CA LEU A 221 -8.62 -17.77 8.97
C LEU A 221 -8.86 -16.86 7.75
N THR A 222 -8.82 -15.56 7.99
CA THR A 222 -8.84 -14.52 6.95
C THR A 222 -7.43 -14.05 6.59
N HIS A 223 -6.49 -14.12 7.54
CA HIS A 223 -5.10 -13.69 7.38
C HIS A 223 -4.15 -14.64 8.13
N TRP A 224 -2.98 -14.95 7.58
CA TRP A 224 -1.95 -15.75 8.26
C TRP A 224 -0.56 -15.48 7.67
N ALA A 225 0.51 -15.96 8.31
CA ALA A 225 1.88 -15.55 8.01
C ALA A 225 2.32 -15.74 6.54
N LYS A 226 1.76 -16.72 5.83
CA LYS A 226 2.04 -16.98 4.42
C LYS A 226 0.81 -16.83 3.52
N GLY A 227 -0.26 -16.23 4.01
CA GLY A 227 -1.49 -16.07 3.24
C GLY A 227 -1.38 -14.98 2.15
N PRO A 228 -2.22 -15.02 1.11
CA PRO A 228 -3.30 -16.00 0.88
C PRO A 228 -2.84 -17.31 0.20
N GLU A 229 -1.62 -17.38 -0.36
CA GLU A 229 -1.20 -18.50 -1.21
C GLU A 229 -0.42 -19.61 -0.48
N GLY A 230 0.07 -19.35 0.72
CA GLY A 230 0.87 -20.30 1.51
C GLY A 230 0.06 -21.09 2.52
N LYS A 231 0.65 -22.19 3.01
CA LYS A 231 0.03 -23.04 4.04
C LYS A 231 -0.23 -22.30 5.35
N VAL A 232 -1.37 -22.59 5.96
CA VAL A 232 -1.65 -22.29 7.36
C VAL A 232 -0.68 -23.07 8.22
N LEU A 233 -0.03 -22.39 9.17
CA LEU A 233 0.86 -22.99 10.15
C LEU A 233 0.14 -23.14 11.49
N LYS A 234 0.61 -24.09 12.32
CA LYS A 234 0.10 -24.27 13.68
C LYS A 234 0.24 -23.01 14.53
N THR A 235 1.24 -22.18 14.27
CA THR A 235 1.44 -20.89 14.95
C THR A 235 0.49 -19.79 14.49
N ASP A 236 -0.28 -20.01 13.42
CA ASP A 236 -1.26 -19.04 12.94
C ASP A 236 -2.63 -19.24 13.59
N VAL A 237 -2.93 -20.45 14.08
CA VAL A 237 -4.27 -20.82 14.57
C VAL A 237 -4.54 -20.36 16.00
N ASP A 238 -3.51 -20.06 16.79
CA ASP A 238 -3.66 -19.52 18.16
C ASP A 238 -3.70 -17.98 18.21
N VAL A 239 -3.64 -17.32 17.05
CA VAL A 239 -3.69 -15.86 16.92
C VAL A 239 -5.11 -15.41 16.58
N ALA A 240 -5.83 -14.87 17.57
CA ALA A 240 -7.22 -14.43 17.41
C ALA A 240 -7.44 -13.42 16.26
N LYS A 241 -6.48 -12.52 16.03
CA LYS A 241 -6.52 -11.53 14.93
C LYS A 241 -6.72 -12.20 13.56
N ASN A 242 -6.17 -13.39 13.36
CA ASN A 242 -6.20 -14.09 12.09
C ASN A 242 -7.61 -14.58 11.70
N TYR A 243 -8.56 -14.55 12.63
CA TYR A 243 -9.97 -14.91 12.41
C TYR A 243 -10.89 -13.68 12.26
N LEU A 244 -10.35 -12.46 12.29
CA LEU A 244 -11.13 -11.24 12.13
C LEU A 244 -11.46 -10.98 10.65
N SER A 245 -12.68 -10.58 10.37
CA SER A 245 -13.06 -10.08 9.04
C SER A 245 -12.31 -8.78 8.69
N GLN A 246 -12.36 -8.39 7.41
CA GLN A 246 -11.72 -7.16 6.94
C GLN A 246 -12.27 -5.92 7.66
N ASP A 247 -13.59 -5.86 7.88
CA ASP A 247 -14.26 -4.75 8.58
C ASP A 247 -13.87 -4.70 10.07
N GLU A 248 -13.75 -5.85 10.73
CA GLU A 248 -13.31 -5.92 12.12
C GLU A 248 -11.84 -5.53 12.28
N LEU A 249 -10.97 -5.92 11.33
CA LEU A 249 -9.57 -5.49 11.30
C LEU A 249 -9.45 -3.99 11.02
N GLN A 250 -10.31 -3.44 10.17
CA GLN A 250 -10.38 -2.00 9.94
C GLN A 250 -10.81 -1.25 11.20
N SER A 251 -11.89 -1.70 11.84
CA SER A 251 -12.37 -1.17 13.11
C SER A 251 -11.29 -1.22 14.19
N LEU A 252 -10.58 -2.34 14.32
CA LEU A 252 -9.44 -2.48 15.23
C LEU A 252 -8.34 -1.44 14.95
N GLY A 253 -8.02 -1.25 13.67
CA GLY A 253 -7.05 -0.26 13.23
C GLY A 253 -7.44 1.18 13.58
N LEU A 254 -8.73 1.53 13.46
CA LEU A 254 -9.24 2.87 13.78
C LEU A 254 -9.12 3.19 15.28
N ILE A 255 -9.59 2.28 16.15
CA ILE A 255 -9.49 2.44 17.62
C ILE A 255 -8.03 2.66 18.03
N PHE A 256 -7.12 1.91 17.44
CA PHE A 256 -5.70 2.03 17.74
C PHE A 256 -5.08 3.33 17.29
N ASN A 257 -5.36 3.79 16.08
CA ASN A 257 -4.85 5.08 15.62
C ASN A 257 -5.37 6.19 16.53
N ALA A 258 -6.65 6.15 16.93
CA ALA A 258 -7.19 7.10 17.90
C ALA A 258 -6.46 7.05 19.26
N TYR A 259 -6.10 5.86 19.75
CA TYR A 259 -5.30 5.71 20.98
C TYR A 259 -3.87 6.23 20.81
N LEU A 260 -3.21 5.98 19.67
CA LEU A 260 -1.88 6.52 19.35
C LEU A 260 -1.90 8.05 19.29
N ASP A 261 -2.87 8.63 18.58
CA ASP A 261 -2.99 10.08 18.40
C ASP A 261 -3.26 10.77 19.73
N LEU A 262 -4.08 10.14 20.59
CA LEU A 262 -4.29 10.59 21.98
C LEU A 262 -2.97 10.59 22.75
N ALA A 263 -2.18 9.52 22.63
CA ALA A 263 -0.91 9.41 23.33
C ALA A 263 0.11 10.45 22.85
N GLU A 264 0.23 10.61 21.54
CA GLU A 264 1.11 11.62 20.92
C GLU A 264 0.70 13.04 21.33
N SER A 265 -0.60 13.35 21.33
CA SER A 265 -1.14 14.64 21.75
C SER A 265 -0.81 14.96 23.21
N ARG A 266 -0.82 13.97 24.11
CA ARG A 266 -0.44 14.14 25.52
C ARG A 266 1.06 14.39 25.65
N ALA A 267 1.87 13.60 24.94
CA ALA A 267 3.32 13.74 24.92
C ALA A 267 3.75 15.12 24.40
N ARG A 268 3.20 15.60 23.27
CA ARG A 268 3.49 16.94 22.72
C ARG A 268 3.14 18.08 23.66
N ARG A 269 2.13 17.90 24.50
CA ARG A 269 1.71 18.89 25.52
C ARG A 269 2.44 18.74 26.85
N ASN A 270 3.43 17.84 26.94
CA ASN A 270 4.16 17.52 28.16
C ASN A 270 3.23 17.17 29.33
N ILE A 271 2.11 16.48 29.05
CA ILE A 271 1.18 16.04 30.07
C ILE A 271 1.67 14.68 30.58
N PRO A 272 2.17 14.58 31.83
CA PRO A 272 2.60 13.31 32.39
C PRO A 272 1.41 12.37 32.53
N MET A 273 1.65 11.08 32.31
CA MET A 273 0.63 10.03 32.39
C MET A 273 1.11 8.93 33.33
N THR A 274 0.23 8.46 34.20
CA THR A 274 0.48 7.27 35.02
C THR A 274 -0.01 6.00 34.33
N MET A 275 0.38 4.84 34.86
CA MET A 275 -0.12 3.53 34.45
C MET A 275 -1.65 3.46 34.51
N GLU A 276 -2.25 4.01 35.57
CA GLU A 276 -3.70 4.03 35.74
C GLU A 276 -4.37 4.99 34.74
N ASP A 277 -3.75 6.14 34.45
CA ASP A 277 -4.28 7.07 33.46
C ASP A 277 -4.38 6.43 32.08
N TRP A 278 -3.36 5.70 31.62
CA TRP A 278 -3.42 5.03 30.31
C TRP A 278 -4.54 3.99 30.24
N SER A 279 -4.73 3.21 31.31
CA SER A 279 -5.84 2.24 31.36
C SER A 279 -7.19 2.95 31.26
N LYS A 280 -7.40 4.01 32.06
CA LYS A 280 -8.66 4.79 32.04
C LYS A 280 -8.90 5.46 30.70
N ARG A 281 -7.85 5.96 30.05
CA ARG A 281 -7.96 6.62 28.74
C ARG A 281 -8.36 5.65 27.64
N LEU A 282 -7.86 4.41 27.68
CA LEU A 282 -8.30 3.39 26.74
C LEU A 282 -9.79 3.10 26.93
N ASP A 283 -10.23 2.93 28.18
CA ASP A 283 -11.65 2.66 28.48
C ASP A 283 -12.52 3.85 28.01
N MET A 284 -12.18 5.08 28.38
CA MET A 284 -12.89 6.28 27.91
C MET A 284 -12.95 6.41 26.38
N LEU A 285 -11.89 6.00 25.67
CA LEU A 285 -11.86 6.04 24.21
C LEU A 285 -12.89 5.08 23.62
N LEU A 286 -13.01 3.88 24.20
CA LEU A 286 -13.98 2.87 23.78
C LEU A 286 -15.41 3.32 24.13
N GLU A 287 -15.64 3.87 25.32
CA GLU A 287 -16.96 4.42 25.72
C GLU A 287 -17.39 5.57 24.80
N PHE A 288 -16.46 6.45 24.45
CA PHE A 288 -16.76 7.60 23.58
C PHE A 288 -17.15 7.20 22.15
N ASP A 289 -16.66 6.06 21.66
CA ASP A 289 -17.02 5.48 20.35
C ASP A 289 -18.26 4.58 20.44
N ASP A 290 -19.05 4.67 21.53
CA ASP A 290 -20.24 3.87 21.83
C ASP A 290 -19.99 2.34 21.77
N ARG A 291 -18.79 1.90 22.18
CA ARG A 291 -18.43 0.47 22.18
C ARG A 291 -18.62 -0.17 23.55
N ASP A 292 -19.06 -1.43 23.53
CA ASP A 292 -19.15 -2.24 24.74
C ASP A 292 -17.75 -2.52 25.30
N ILE A 293 -17.61 -2.33 26.62
CA ILE A 293 -16.36 -2.60 27.34
C ILE A 293 -16.47 -3.91 28.09
N LEU A 294 -15.41 -4.72 27.97
CA LEU A 294 -15.28 -5.94 28.72
C LEU A 294 -15.12 -5.64 30.21
N THR A 295 -16.15 -5.97 30.99
CA THR A 295 -16.18 -5.81 32.46
C THR A 295 -15.85 -7.10 33.23
N ASN A 296 -15.71 -8.23 32.53
CA ASN A 296 -15.44 -9.55 33.11
C ASN A 296 -14.23 -10.23 32.43
N ALA A 297 -13.83 -11.41 32.88
CA ALA A 297 -12.66 -12.13 32.33
C ALA A 297 -12.94 -12.89 31.02
N GLY A 298 -14.16 -12.80 30.48
CA GLY A 298 -14.68 -13.70 29.45
C GLY A 298 -15.12 -15.06 30.00
N SER A 299 -15.76 -15.85 29.14
CA SER A 299 -16.27 -17.19 29.47
C SER A 299 -15.31 -18.33 29.11
N ILE A 300 -14.31 -18.07 28.26
CA ILE A 300 -13.39 -19.09 27.74
C ILE A 300 -11.95 -18.77 28.13
N CYS A 301 -11.25 -19.76 28.70
CA CYS A 301 -9.83 -19.65 29.00
C CYS A 301 -8.96 -19.78 27.73
N ALA A 302 -7.89 -18.98 27.66
CA ALA A 302 -6.93 -18.99 26.54
C ALA A 302 -6.36 -20.38 26.23
N LYS A 303 -6.08 -21.19 27.25
CA LYS A 303 -5.57 -22.56 27.06
C LYS A 303 -6.58 -23.45 26.33
N ILE A 304 -7.86 -23.38 26.71
CA ILE A 304 -8.94 -24.16 26.10
C ILE A 304 -9.13 -23.76 24.63
N ALA A 305 -9.09 -22.45 24.35
CA ALA A 305 -9.20 -21.94 22.98
C ALA A 305 -8.02 -22.39 22.11
N LYS A 306 -6.79 -22.35 22.65
CA LYS A 306 -5.59 -22.82 21.96
C LYS A 306 -5.65 -24.32 21.66
N ASP A 307 -5.90 -25.14 22.69
CA ASP A 307 -5.98 -26.61 22.53
C ASP A 307 -7.06 -26.99 21.50
N PHE A 308 -8.18 -26.26 21.50
CA PHE A 308 -9.23 -26.44 20.49
C PHE A 308 -8.76 -26.08 19.08
N ALA A 309 -8.16 -24.90 18.88
CA ALA A 309 -7.68 -24.46 17.56
C ALA A 309 -6.60 -25.40 17.01
N GLU A 310 -5.70 -25.87 17.86
CA GLU A 310 -4.70 -26.87 17.48
C GLU A 310 -5.36 -28.21 17.09
N SER A 311 -6.41 -28.63 17.80
CA SER A 311 -7.14 -29.85 17.45
C SER A 311 -7.86 -29.76 16.10
N GLU A 312 -8.43 -28.58 15.77
CA GLU A 312 -9.01 -28.32 14.45
C GLU A 312 -7.91 -28.25 13.38
N PHE A 313 -6.73 -27.72 13.72
CA PHE A 313 -5.60 -27.66 12.79
C PHE A 313 -5.10 -29.04 12.38
N GLU A 314 -5.03 -29.99 13.32
CA GLU A 314 -4.64 -31.36 13.00
C GLU A 314 -5.61 -32.04 12.02
N LYS A 315 -6.92 -31.73 12.11
CA LYS A 315 -7.92 -32.19 11.14
C LYS A 315 -7.75 -31.53 9.78
N TYR A 316 -7.57 -30.20 9.76
CA TYR A 316 -7.44 -29.42 8.54
C TYR A 316 -6.12 -29.71 7.79
N ARG A 317 -5.02 -29.96 8.51
CA ARG A 317 -3.70 -30.20 7.92
C ARG A 317 -3.73 -31.32 6.88
N VAL A 318 -4.49 -32.39 7.14
CA VAL A 318 -4.65 -33.52 6.20
C VAL A 318 -5.32 -33.08 4.90
N VAL A 319 -6.30 -32.17 4.98
CA VAL A 319 -6.99 -31.61 3.81
C VAL A 319 -6.07 -30.64 3.06
N GLN A 320 -5.41 -29.75 3.79
CA GLN A 320 -4.46 -28.78 3.23
C GLN A 320 -3.30 -29.46 2.51
N ASP A 321 -2.67 -30.47 3.11
CA ASP A 321 -1.53 -31.16 2.51
C ASP A 321 -1.91 -31.94 1.25
N ARG A 322 -3.17 -32.36 1.11
CA ARG A 322 -3.69 -32.99 -0.10
C ARG A 322 -3.97 -31.99 -1.22
N LEU A 323 -4.45 -30.80 -0.88
CA LEU A 323 -4.90 -29.79 -1.85
C LEU A 323 -3.81 -28.78 -2.23
N PHE A 324 -2.74 -28.67 -1.44
CA PHE A 324 -1.71 -27.67 -1.65
C PHE A 324 -0.79 -28.04 -2.83
N GLU A 325 -0.65 -27.13 -3.78
CA GLU A 325 0.26 -27.23 -4.92
C GLU A 325 1.41 -26.23 -4.77
N SER A 326 2.64 -26.74 -4.73
CA SER A 326 3.84 -25.89 -4.68
C SER A 326 4.14 -25.27 -6.03
N ASP A 327 4.98 -24.24 -6.06
CA ASP A 327 5.44 -23.63 -7.31
C ASP A 327 6.19 -24.63 -8.20
N PHE A 328 6.83 -25.63 -7.60
CA PHE A 328 7.43 -26.75 -8.32
C PHE A 328 6.36 -27.62 -9.00
N ASP A 329 5.27 -27.94 -8.30
CA ASP A 329 4.16 -28.73 -8.85
C ASP A 329 3.46 -27.97 -9.98
N LYS A 330 3.28 -26.65 -9.82
CA LYS A 330 2.74 -25.76 -10.87
C LYS A 330 3.66 -25.72 -12.10
N MET A 331 4.98 -25.65 -11.90
CA MET A 331 5.96 -25.65 -12.99
C MET A 331 5.98 -26.99 -13.73
N ILE A 332 5.91 -28.13 -13.02
CA ILE A 332 5.80 -29.45 -13.67
C ILE A 332 4.55 -29.52 -14.54
N LYS A 333 3.38 -29.15 -14.00
CA LYS A 333 2.13 -29.15 -14.79
C LYS A 333 2.21 -28.26 -16.02
N LYS A 334 2.85 -27.10 -15.91
CA LYS A 334 3.04 -26.18 -17.03
C LYS A 334 3.92 -26.82 -18.11
N VAL A 335 5.04 -27.43 -17.73
CA VAL A 335 5.95 -28.14 -18.65
C VAL A 335 5.26 -29.35 -19.31
N GLU A 336 4.45 -30.10 -18.58
CA GLU A 336 3.68 -31.23 -19.11
C GLU A 336 2.56 -30.76 -20.07
N SER A 337 1.94 -29.61 -19.81
CA SER A 337 0.93 -29.01 -20.68
C SER A 337 1.52 -28.39 -21.95
N GLU A 338 2.75 -27.87 -21.90
CA GLU A 338 3.45 -27.32 -23.07
C GLU A 338 4.10 -28.43 -23.91
N GLY A 339 4.60 -29.50 -23.27
CA GLY A 339 5.19 -30.67 -23.95
C GLY A 339 4.19 -31.59 -24.66
N SER A 340 2.89 -31.36 -24.52
CA SER A 340 1.83 -32.11 -25.20
C SER A 340 1.31 -31.43 -26.48
N VAL A 341 1.80 -30.22 -26.81
CA VAL A 341 1.43 -29.48 -28.03
C VAL A 341 2.35 -29.81 -29.22
N ASP A 342 3.52 -30.41 -28.98
CA ASP A 342 4.52 -30.75 -30.02
C ASP A 342 4.60 -32.25 -30.37
N LYS A 343 3.48 -32.97 -30.40
CA LYS A 343 3.42 -34.35 -30.94
C LYS A 343 2.39 -34.53 -32.05
#